data_AF-A0A449A3B8-F1
#
_entry.id   AF-A0A449A3B8-F1
#
_cell.length_a   1.000
_cell.length_b   1.000
_cell.length_c   1.000
_cell.angle_alpha   90.00
_cell.angle_beta   90.00
_cell.angle_gamma   90.00
#
_symmetry.space_group_name_H-M   'P 1'
#
loop_
_entity.id
_entity.type
_entity.pdbx_description
1 polymer ?
#
loop_
_entity_poly.entity_id
_entity_poly.type
_entity_poly.pdbx_seq_one_letter_code
_entity_poly.pdbx_strand_id
1 'polypeptide(L)'
;MKDKKFFDSKEYLNKIHAWWRAANYLSAGQIYLRNNPLLHEELKADDIKIYPIGHWGTIPGQNLIYAHLNRVINKYDLEMFYIEGPGHGGQVMISNSYLDGSYTELFPEITQDVEGMTRMFKRFSFPGGTASHAAPETPGSIHEGGELGYDFHTQQELF
;
A
#
# COMPACT_ATOMS: atom_id res chain seq x y z
N MET A 1 6.92 11.53 25.34
CA MET A 1 6.47 10.22 24.79
C MET A 1 4.99 10.06 25.02
N LYS A 2 4.20 9.66 24.00
CA LYS A 2 2.77 9.35 24.20
C LYS A 2 2.64 8.17 25.16
N ASP A 3 1.66 8.21 26.07
CA ASP A 3 1.38 7.08 26.96
C ASP A 3 1.15 5.81 26.12
N LYS A 4 1.82 4.70 26.43
CA LYS A 4 1.65 3.44 25.71
C LYS A 4 0.19 2.96 25.71
N LYS A 5 -0.59 3.30 26.73
CA LYS A 5 -2.04 3.00 26.80
C LYS A 5 -2.85 3.76 25.76
N PHE A 6 -2.37 4.90 25.26
CA PHE A 6 -3.04 5.66 24.19
C PHE A 6 -3.21 4.80 22.94
N PHE A 7 -2.19 4.03 22.57
CA PHE A 7 -2.18 3.14 21.41
C PHE A 7 -3.13 1.94 21.53
N ASP A 8 -3.68 1.70 22.73
CA ASP A 8 -4.63 0.64 23.03
C ASP A 8 -6.07 1.19 23.19
N SER A 9 -6.24 2.51 23.14
CA SER A 9 -7.54 3.14 23.24
C SER A 9 -8.42 2.81 22.03
N LYS A 10 -9.73 2.74 22.25
CA LYS A 10 -10.71 2.55 21.17
C LYS A 10 -10.59 3.61 20.07
N GLU A 11 -10.30 4.86 20.43
CA GLU A 11 -10.09 5.93 19.46
C GLU A 11 -8.87 5.66 18.56
N TYR A 12 -7.76 5.23 19.14
CA TYR A 12 -6.57 4.89 18.35
C TYR A 12 -6.82 3.69 17.45
N LEU A 13 -7.48 2.64 17.95
CA LEU A 13 -7.84 1.47 17.13
C LEU A 13 -8.80 1.83 15.99
N ASN A 14 -9.70 2.80 16.17
CA ASN A 14 -10.52 3.33 15.08
C ASN A 14 -9.67 4.02 14.00
N LYS A 15 -8.57 4.70 14.36
CA LYS A 15 -7.63 5.29 13.40
C LYS A 15 -6.87 4.21 12.62
N ILE A 16 -6.44 3.13 13.29
CA ILE A 16 -5.84 1.97 12.62
C ILE A 16 -6.83 1.32 11.64
N HIS A 17 -8.08 1.16 12.06
CA HIS A 17 -9.13 0.63 11.20
C HIS A 17 -9.42 1.54 10.00
N ALA A 18 -9.40 2.87 10.19
CA ALA A 18 -9.55 3.83 9.10
C ALA A 18 -8.38 3.75 8.10
N TRP A 19 -7.15 3.65 8.59
CA TRP A 19 -5.97 3.49 7.75
C TRP A 19 -6.01 2.18 6.95
N TRP A 20 -6.37 1.06 7.59
CA TRP A 20 -6.55 -0.22 6.91
C TRP A 20 -7.59 -0.16 5.79
N ARG A 21 -8.73 0.49 6.05
CA ARG A 21 -9.78 0.70 5.03
C ARG A 21 -9.31 1.61 3.90
N ALA A 22 -8.57 2.67 4.20
CA ALA A 22 -8.00 3.57 3.21
C ALA A 22 -7.00 2.82 2.31
N ALA A 23 -6.07 2.06 2.89
CA ALA A 23 -5.12 1.24 2.14
C ALA A 23 -5.83 0.22 1.23
N ASN A 24 -6.85 -0.47 1.74
CA ASN A 24 -7.66 -1.41 0.94
C ASN A 24 -8.39 -0.72 -0.20
N TYR A 25 -8.95 0.47 0.03
CA TYR A 25 -9.62 1.25 -1.00
C TYR A 25 -8.65 1.64 -2.11
N LEU A 26 -7.46 2.16 -1.74
CA LEU A 26 -6.42 2.51 -2.70
C LEU A 26 -5.94 1.29 -3.49
N SER A 27 -5.76 0.14 -2.84
CA SER A 27 -5.32 -1.09 -3.52
C SER A 27 -6.38 -1.61 -4.49
N ALA A 28 -7.67 -1.56 -4.13
CA ALA A 28 -8.76 -1.91 -5.05
C ALA A 28 -8.85 -0.91 -6.21
N GLY A 29 -8.73 0.39 -5.93
CA GLY A 29 -8.72 1.44 -6.94
C GLY A 29 -7.60 1.26 -7.97
N GLN A 30 -6.41 0.87 -7.53
CA GLN A 30 -5.29 0.52 -8.41
C GLN A 30 -5.63 -0.62 -9.38
N ILE A 31 -6.41 -1.61 -8.98
CA ILE A 31 -6.78 -2.74 -9.86
C ILE A 31 -7.82 -2.29 -10.90
N TYR A 32 -8.84 -1.56 -10.46
CA TYR A 32 -10.06 -1.36 -11.26
C TYR A 32 -10.17 0.01 -11.91
N LEU A 33 -9.73 1.08 -11.26
CA LEU A 33 -10.05 2.45 -11.67
C LEU A 33 -8.92 3.09 -12.49
N ARG A 34 -9.30 3.93 -13.44
CA ARG A 34 -8.40 4.82 -14.21
C ARG A 34 -8.79 6.30 -14.13
N ASN A 35 -10.02 6.59 -13.71
CA ASN A 35 -10.54 7.94 -13.43
C ASN A 35 -11.44 7.88 -12.18
N ASN A 36 -11.94 9.04 -11.73
CA ASN A 36 -12.91 9.17 -10.64
C ASN A 36 -12.49 8.40 -9.37
N PRO A 37 -11.27 8.61 -8.85
CA PRO A 37 -10.68 7.72 -7.84
C PRO A 37 -11.40 7.78 -6.49
N LEU A 38 -12.22 8.80 -6.23
CA LEU A 38 -13.00 8.98 -5.00
C LEU A 38 -14.51 8.78 -5.21
N LEU A 39 -14.95 8.43 -6.42
CA LEU A 39 -16.36 8.24 -6.77
C LEU A 39 -17.22 9.47 -6.42
N HIS A 40 -16.71 10.67 -6.68
CA HIS A 40 -17.45 11.92 -6.46
C HIS A 40 -18.66 12.03 -7.40
N GLU A 41 -18.53 11.46 -8.60
CA GLU A 41 -19.60 11.27 -9.56
C GLU A 41 -19.99 9.79 -9.63
N GLU A 42 -21.19 9.49 -10.15
CA GLU A 42 -21.62 8.11 -10.40
C GLU A 42 -20.60 7.37 -11.27
N LEU A 43 -20.28 6.13 -10.88
CA LEU A 43 -19.28 5.31 -11.55
C LEU A 43 -19.71 4.96 -12.98
N LYS A 44 -18.87 5.32 -13.95
CA LYS A 44 -19.11 5.03 -15.38
C LYS A 44 -18.18 3.93 -15.87
N ALA A 45 -18.56 3.27 -16.96
CA ALA A 45 -17.69 2.30 -17.63
C ALA A 45 -16.32 2.91 -17.99
N ASP A 46 -16.30 4.19 -18.35
CA ASP A 46 -15.07 4.90 -18.68
C ASP A 46 -14.14 5.18 -17.48
N ASP A 47 -14.62 5.03 -16.25
CA ASP A 47 -13.79 5.15 -15.05
C ASP A 47 -13.02 3.86 -14.75
N ILE A 48 -13.42 2.74 -15.36
CA ILE A 48 -12.86 1.41 -15.14
C ILE A 48 -11.77 1.13 -16.20
N LYS A 49 -10.69 0.46 -15.78
CA LYS A 49 -9.65 -0.04 -16.69
C LYS A 49 -10.24 -1.06 -17.67
N ILE A 50 -9.83 -0.99 -18.93
CA ILE A 50 -10.26 -1.93 -19.98
C ILE A 50 -9.83 -3.37 -19.63
N TYR A 51 -8.63 -3.51 -19.07
CA TYR A 51 -8.07 -4.77 -18.61
C TYR A 51 -7.61 -4.62 -17.15
N PRO A 52 -8.50 -4.86 -16.17
CA PRO A 52 -8.11 -4.89 -14.76
C PRO A 52 -7.13 -6.04 -14.51
N ILE A 53 -5.92 -5.72 -14.07
CA ILE A 53 -4.85 -6.67 -13.77
C ILE A 53 -4.34 -6.39 -12.37
N GLY A 54 -4.10 -7.46 -11.61
CA GLY A 54 -3.58 -7.42 -10.25
C GLY A 54 -4.14 -8.56 -9.41
N HIS A 55 -3.61 -8.72 -8.21
CA HIS A 55 -4.14 -9.66 -7.22
C HIS A 55 -4.97 -8.92 -6.19
N TRP A 56 -5.90 -9.62 -5.54
CA TRP A 56 -6.66 -9.09 -4.40
C TRP A 56 -6.54 -9.98 -3.17
N GLY A 57 -6.51 -11.30 -3.33
CA GLY A 57 -6.68 -12.25 -2.23
C GLY A 57 -5.78 -12.04 -1.01
N THR A 58 -4.50 -11.69 -1.23
CA THR A 58 -3.53 -11.45 -0.14
C THR A 58 -3.64 -10.05 0.48
N ILE A 59 -4.12 -9.06 -0.27
CA ILE A 59 -3.94 -7.63 0.02
C ILE A 59 -4.62 -7.18 1.32
N PRO A 60 -5.91 -7.47 1.58
CA PRO A 60 -6.55 -6.99 2.80
C PRO A 60 -5.90 -7.51 4.08
N GLY A 61 -5.38 -8.75 4.03
CA GLY A 61 -4.66 -9.35 5.15
C GLY A 61 -3.32 -8.66 5.38
N GLN A 62 -2.56 -8.42 4.32
CA GLN A 62 -1.29 -7.71 4.39
C GLN A 62 -1.45 -6.25 4.86
N ASN A 63 -2.42 -5.51 4.32
CA ASN A 63 -2.72 -4.14 4.76
C ASN A 63 -3.16 -4.09 6.23
N LEU A 64 -3.87 -5.11 6.73
CA LEU A 64 -4.21 -5.20 8.16
C LEU A 64 -2.94 -5.32 8.99
N ILE A 65 -2.04 -6.25 8.61
CA ILE A 65 -0.77 -6.46 9.30
C ILE A 65 0.07 -5.17 9.26
N TYR A 66 0.23 -4.55 8.09
CA TYR A 66 0.98 -3.31 7.92
C TYR A 66 0.45 -2.19 8.83
N ALA A 67 -0.88 -2.00 8.91
CA ALA A 67 -1.51 -1.01 9.79
C ALA A 67 -1.12 -1.21 11.26
N HIS A 68 -1.10 -2.48 11.69
CA HIS A 68 -0.73 -2.86 13.04
C HIS A 68 0.77 -2.77 13.29
N LEU A 69 1.62 -3.02 12.28
CA LEU A 69 3.06 -2.81 12.37
C LEU A 69 3.40 -1.31 12.50
N ASN A 70 2.73 -0.44 11.73
CA ASN A 70 2.83 1.01 11.90
C ASN A 70 2.45 1.46 13.31
N ARG A 71 1.43 0.84 13.92
CA ARG A 71 1.12 1.07 15.34
C ARG A 71 2.26 0.61 16.26
N VAL A 72 2.85 -0.56 16.02
CA VAL A 72 3.94 -1.11 16.83
C VAL A 72 5.18 -0.22 16.76
N ILE A 73 5.59 0.21 15.56
CA ILE A 73 6.67 1.18 15.33
C ILE A 73 6.45 2.43 16.19
N ASN A 74 5.28 3.06 16.07
CA ASN A 74 4.98 4.29 16.81
C ASN A 74 4.83 4.09 18.33
N LYS A 75 4.33 2.93 18.79
CA LYS A 75 4.11 2.65 20.22
C LYS A 75 5.42 2.38 20.96
N TYR A 76 6.38 1.77 20.28
CA TYR A 76 7.60 1.26 20.88
C TYR A 76 8.88 1.95 20.39
N ASP A 77 8.77 2.88 19.45
CA ASP A 77 9.91 3.60 18.86
C ASP A 77 10.91 2.61 18.23
N LEU A 78 10.39 1.72 17.38
CA LEU A 78 11.18 0.64 16.77
C LEU A 78 11.61 1.01 15.35
N GLU A 79 12.86 0.72 15.04
CA GLU A 79 13.33 0.61 13.66
C GLU A 79 12.86 -0.74 13.11
N MET A 80 12.04 -0.71 12.06
CA MET A 80 11.43 -1.88 11.46
C MET A 80 11.30 -1.68 9.97
N PHE A 81 11.51 -2.76 9.22
CA PHE A 81 11.20 -2.85 7.79
C PHE A 81 10.21 -3.98 7.54
N TYR A 82 9.56 -3.97 6.38
CA TYR A 82 8.58 -4.97 5.96
C TYR A 82 9.17 -5.83 4.84
N ILE A 83 9.10 -7.15 4.99
CA ILE A 83 9.41 -8.11 3.93
C ILE A 83 8.10 -8.66 3.39
N GLU A 84 7.75 -8.31 2.16
CA GLU A 84 6.53 -8.78 1.52
C GLU A 84 6.74 -10.19 0.93
N GLY A 85 6.50 -11.22 1.74
CA GLY A 85 6.58 -12.61 1.27
C GLY A 85 5.66 -12.91 0.08
N PRO A 86 4.33 -12.69 0.17
CA PRO A 86 3.42 -12.83 -0.97
C PRO A 86 3.44 -11.57 -1.86
N GLY A 87 4.60 -11.27 -2.45
CA GLY A 87 4.91 -10.03 -3.16
C GLY A 87 4.11 -9.76 -4.44
N HIS A 88 3.30 -10.72 -4.89
CA HIS A 88 2.29 -10.50 -5.95
C HIS A 88 1.17 -9.53 -5.53
N GLY A 89 1.15 -9.10 -4.26
CA GLY A 89 0.28 -8.08 -3.70
C GLY A 89 0.91 -6.69 -3.62
N GLY A 90 1.80 -6.30 -4.55
CA GLY A 90 2.60 -5.07 -4.49
C GLY A 90 1.83 -3.76 -4.25
N GLN A 91 0.51 -3.73 -4.48
CA GLN A 91 -0.35 -2.63 -4.03
C GLN A 91 -0.28 -2.38 -2.52
N VAL A 92 0.10 -3.36 -1.70
CA VAL A 92 0.29 -3.21 -0.25
C VAL A 92 1.38 -2.18 -0.02
N MET A 93 2.55 -2.37 -0.63
CA MET A 93 3.67 -1.43 -0.48
C MET A 93 3.34 -0.06 -1.09
N ILE A 94 2.71 -0.02 -2.27
CA ILE A 94 2.32 1.24 -2.92
C ILE A 94 1.28 2.01 -2.09
N SER A 95 0.18 1.36 -1.68
CA SER A 95 -0.88 2.04 -0.92
C SER A 95 -0.38 2.60 0.40
N ASN A 96 0.47 1.85 1.11
CA ASN A 96 0.94 2.24 2.43
C ASN A 96 1.99 3.35 2.36
N SER A 97 2.94 3.26 1.42
CA SER A 97 3.90 4.34 1.15
C SER A 97 3.22 5.61 0.60
N TYR A 98 2.10 5.49 -0.14
CA TYR A 98 1.32 6.65 -0.54
C TYR A 98 0.62 7.34 0.64
N LEU A 99 0.11 6.56 1.60
CA LEU A 99 -0.55 7.11 2.79
C LEU A 99 0.42 7.78 3.77
N ASP A 100 1.66 7.29 3.88
CA ASP A 100 2.68 7.90 4.74
C ASP A 100 3.48 9.02 4.06
N GLY A 101 3.32 9.18 2.74
CA GLY A 101 3.91 10.25 1.94
C GLY A 101 5.24 9.88 1.25
N SER A 102 5.87 8.78 1.64
CA SER A 102 7.15 8.34 1.06
C SER A 102 7.06 8.01 -0.43
N TYR A 103 5.87 7.61 -0.92
CA TYR A 103 5.63 7.42 -2.35
C TYR A 103 5.70 8.73 -3.14
N THR A 104 5.15 9.82 -2.58
CA THR A 104 5.22 11.15 -3.19
C THR A 104 6.64 11.73 -3.13
N GLU A 105 7.39 11.43 -2.07
CA GLU A 105 8.81 11.83 -1.98
C GLU A 105 9.65 11.23 -3.12
N LEU A 106 9.40 9.97 -3.47
CA LEU A 106 10.07 9.28 -4.57
C LEU A 106 9.48 9.63 -5.95
N PHE A 107 8.16 9.83 -6.03
CA PHE A 107 7.42 10.16 -7.24
C PHE A 107 6.65 11.49 -7.05
N PRO A 108 7.30 12.65 -7.21
CA PRO A 108 6.68 13.96 -6.94
C PRO A 108 5.45 14.27 -7.79
N GLU A 109 5.28 13.60 -8.93
CA GLU A 109 4.11 13.70 -9.79
C GLU A 109 2.88 12.94 -9.26
N ILE A 110 3.05 12.13 -8.23
CA ILE A 110 2.00 11.37 -7.54
C ILE A 110 1.76 12.02 -6.18
N THR A 111 1.08 13.16 -6.22
CA THR A 111 0.74 13.99 -5.05
C THR A 111 -0.34 13.36 -4.17
N GLN A 112 -0.39 13.74 -2.88
CA GLN A 112 -1.43 13.29 -1.95
C GLN A 112 -2.76 14.05 -2.13
N ASP A 113 -3.29 14.05 -3.35
CA ASP A 113 -4.56 14.67 -3.74
C ASP A 113 -5.32 13.81 -4.76
N VAL A 114 -6.46 14.31 -5.26
CA VAL A 114 -7.30 13.58 -6.23
C VAL A 114 -6.58 13.34 -7.56
N GLU A 115 -5.76 14.29 -8.01
CA GLU A 115 -5.03 14.17 -9.27
C GLU A 115 -3.91 13.14 -9.15
N GLY A 116 -3.10 13.21 -8.09
CA GLY A 116 -2.06 12.25 -7.81
C GLY A 116 -2.61 10.84 -7.59
N MET A 117 -3.72 10.70 -6.86
CA MET A 117 -4.42 9.42 -6.71
C MET A 117 -4.92 8.87 -8.06
N THR A 118 -5.47 9.72 -8.93
CA THR A 118 -5.88 9.32 -10.28
C THR A 118 -4.68 8.80 -11.09
N ARG A 119 -3.55 9.51 -11.04
CA ARG A 119 -2.30 9.11 -11.70
C ARG A 119 -1.80 7.77 -11.17
N MET A 120 -1.77 7.59 -9.84
CA MET A 120 -1.38 6.35 -9.19
C MET A 120 -2.22 5.16 -9.65
N PHE A 121 -3.55 5.29 -9.62
CA PHE A 121 -4.46 4.22 -10.04
C PHE A 121 -4.23 3.86 -11.50
N LYS A 122 -4.14 4.86 -12.38
CA LYS A 122 -3.91 4.65 -13.81
C LYS A 122 -2.55 3.99 -14.12
N ARG A 123 -1.50 4.31 -13.37
CA ARG A 123 -0.13 3.81 -13.57
C ARG A 123 0.03 2.34 -13.18
N PHE A 124 -0.75 1.83 -12.23
CA PHE A 124 -0.62 0.44 -11.77
C PHE A 124 -0.91 -0.59 -12.88
N SER A 125 0.03 -1.50 -13.13
CA SER A 125 -0.09 -2.57 -14.14
C SER A 125 -0.50 -2.07 -15.52
N PHE A 126 -0.02 -0.89 -15.92
CA PHE A 126 -0.27 -0.26 -17.21
C PHE A 126 1.01 -0.25 -18.05
N PRO A 127 0.95 -0.32 -19.40
CA PRO A 127 2.13 -0.19 -20.24
C PRO A 127 2.90 1.11 -19.94
N GLY A 128 4.17 0.99 -19.54
CA GLY A 128 5.01 2.13 -19.11
C GLY A 128 4.70 2.66 -17.71
N GLY A 129 3.90 1.94 -16.92
CA GLY A 129 3.51 2.26 -15.55
C GLY A 129 4.34 1.54 -14.48
N THR A 130 3.71 1.18 -13.35
CA THR A 130 4.37 0.41 -12.27
C THR A 130 4.07 -1.08 -12.39
N ALA A 131 4.99 -1.89 -11.87
CA ALA A 131 4.81 -3.34 -11.76
C ALA A 131 3.66 -3.72 -10.83
N SER A 132 3.18 -4.97 -10.96
CA SER A 132 2.16 -5.55 -10.08
C SER A 132 2.73 -6.12 -8.78
N HIS A 133 4.04 -6.38 -8.74
CA HIS A 133 4.76 -6.88 -7.57
C HIS A 133 5.33 -5.73 -6.73
N ALA A 134 5.86 -6.05 -5.54
CA ALA A 134 6.66 -5.14 -4.72
C ALA A 134 8.02 -4.84 -5.35
N ALA A 135 8.01 -4.34 -6.59
CA ALA A 135 9.21 -4.17 -7.40
C ALA A 135 10.20 -3.19 -6.74
N PRO A 136 11.49 -3.23 -7.12
CA PRO A 136 12.55 -2.43 -6.50
C PRO A 136 12.30 -0.92 -6.51
N GLU A 137 11.45 -0.43 -7.41
CA GLU A 137 11.09 0.99 -7.48
C GLU A 137 10.06 1.40 -6.40
N THR A 138 9.52 0.44 -5.65
CA THR A 138 8.53 0.71 -4.59
C THR A 138 9.25 1.09 -3.30
N PRO A 139 8.97 2.29 -2.72
CA PRO A 139 9.55 2.68 -1.44
C PRO A 139 9.33 1.60 -0.37
N GLY A 140 10.40 1.29 0.37
CA GLY A 140 10.38 0.29 1.43
C GLY A 140 10.49 -1.17 0.95
N SER A 141 10.45 -1.44 -0.36
CA SER A 141 10.70 -2.80 -0.86
C SER A 141 12.19 -3.09 -0.95
N ILE A 142 12.58 -4.20 -0.33
CA ILE A 142 13.90 -4.83 -0.49
C ILE A 142 13.76 -6.32 -0.86
N HIS A 143 12.53 -6.76 -1.12
CA HIS A 143 12.17 -8.14 -1.45
C HIS A 143 10.91 -8.12 -2.34
N GLU A 144 11.07 -8.44 -3.62
CA GLU A 144 9.97 -8.37 -4.59
C GLU A 144 8.89 -9.44 -4.37
N GLY A 145 9.27 -10.61 -3.85
CA GLY A 145 8.34 -11.71 -3.57
C GLY A 145 7.61 -12.27 -4.81
N GLY A 146 8.20 -12.10 -6.01
CA GLY A 146 7.67 -12.66 -7.26
C GLY A 146 7.89 -14.18 -7.36
N GLU A 147 9.11 -14.64 -7.11
CA GLU A 147 9.39 -16.06 -6.86
C GLU A 147 9.33 -16.31 -5.34
N LEU A 148 8.34 -17.07 -4.90
CA LEU A 148 8.12 -17.34 -3.48
C LEU A 148 9.19 -18.28 -2.91
N GLY A 149 9.49 -18.12 -1.60
CA GLY A 149 10.32 -19.06 -0.84
C GLY A 149 11.59 -18.48 -0.23
N TYR A 150 11.90 -17.21 -0.49
CA TYR A 150 13.15 -16.57 -0.04
C TYR A 150 12.95 -15.48 1.01
N ASP A 151 11.74 -15.29 1.52
CA ASP A 151 11.38 -14.25 2.49
C ASP A 151 12.19 -14.34 3.78
N PHE A 152 12.23 -15.53 4.40
CA PHE A 152 13.00 -15.77 5.63
C PHE A 152 14.52 -15.72 5.40
N HIS A 153 14.98 -16.21 4.25
CA HIS A 153 16.40 -16.12 3.91
C HIS A 153 16.84 -14.66 3.74
N THR A 154 16.05 -13.86 3.01
CA THR A 154 16.27 -12.41 2.86
C THR A 154 16.30 -11.71 4.21
N GLN A 155 15.40 -12.09 5.13
CA GLN A 155 15.38 -11.52 6.48
C GLN A 155 16.66 -11.86 7.28
N GLN A 156 17.22 -13.06 7.13
CA GLN A 156 18.43 -13.46 7.85
C GLN A 156 19.68 -12.72 7.38
N GLU A 157 19.80 -12.38 6.11
CA GLU A 157 20.99 -11.70 5.56
C GLU A 157 21.09 -10.21 5.97
N LEU A 158 20.02 -9.64 6.54
CA LEU A 158 19.94 -8.23 6.94
C LEU A 158 20.31 -7.98 8.42
N PHE A 159 20.61 -9.04 9.19
CA PHE A 159 20.98 -9.00 10.61
C PHE A 159 22.22 -9.85 10.89
#